data_AF-A0A511YGN2-F1
#
_entry.id   AF-A0A511YGN2-F1
#
_cell.length_a   1.000
_cell.length_b   1.000
_cell.length_c   1.000
_cell.angle_alpha   90.00
_cell.angle_beta   90.00
_cell.angle_gamma   90.00
#
_symmetry.space_group_name_H-M   'P 1'
#
loop_
_entity.id
_entity.type
_entity.pdbx_description
1 polymer ?
#
loop_
_entity_poly.entity_id
_entity_poly.type
_entity_poly.pdbx_seq_one_letter_code
_entity_poly.pdbx_strand_id
1 'polypeptide(L)'
;MENLSENKELINKYINYIIQQQFSAPVDLTGEYTFTENLVSRKPIIATTFSDKILSDPEMKRFLTSLITEINTGNCSIQSMKMKLTNFPGENWSSLRRIV
;
A
#
# COMPACT_ATOMS: atom_id res chain seq x y z
N MET A 1 -16.63 3.17 11.65
CA MET A 1 -16.16 2.12 10.73
C MET A 1 -15.16 2.78 9.80
N GLU A 2 -13.89 2.41 9.87
CA GLU A 2 -12.86 3.01 9.01
C GLU A 2 -12.98 2.41 7.62
N ASN A 3 -13.53 3.16 6.66
CA ASN A 3 -13.70 2.70 5.30
C ASN A 3 -12.34 2.65 4.60
N LEU A 4 -11.88 1.45 4.24
CA LEU A 4 -10.71 1.23 3.37
C LEU A 4 -10.81 2.07 2.09
N SER A 5 -12.03 2.21 1.56
CA SER A 5 -12.34 3.01 0.37
C SER A 5 -12.15 4.51 0.55
N GLU A 6 -12.37 5.05 1.75
CA GLU A 6 -12.10 6.48 2.05
C GLU A 6 -10.61 6.71 2.36
N ASN A 7 -9.90 5.66 2.77
CA ASN A 7 -8.48 5.72 3.12
C ASN A 7 -7.56 5.22 1.99
N LYS A 8 -8.06 5.05 0.76
CA LYS A 8 -7.26 4.60 -0.39
C LYS A 8 -5.99 5.41 -0.59
N GLU A 9 -6.08 6.73 -0.49
CA GLU A 9 -4.92 7.62 -0.58
C GLU A 9 -3.89 7.38 0.52
N LEU A 10 -4.36 7.14 1.75
CA LEU A 10 -3.49 6.91 2.91
C LEU A 10 -2.79 5.57 2.82
N ILE A 11 -3.52 4.54 2.38
CA ILE A 11 -3.00 3.21 2.10
C ILE A 11 -1.98 3.26 0.96
N ASN A 12 -2.29 3.96 -0.14
CA ASN A 12 -1.34 4.16 -1.24
C ASN A 12 -0.04 4.82 -0.74
N LYS A 13 -0.14 5.88 0.06
CA LYS A 13 1.02 6.55 0.66
C LYS A 13 1.80 5.61 1.57
N TYR A 14 1.10 4.83 2.38
CA TYR A 14 1.71 3.88 3.30
C TYR A 14 2.47 2.75 2.57
N ILE A 15 1.84 2.14 1.56
CA ILE A 15 2.45 1.07 0.78
C ILE A 15 3.70 1.60 0.05
N ASN A 16 3.58 2.76 -0.60
CA ASN A 16 4.73 3.38 -1.28
C ASN A 16 5.87 3.71 -0.30
N TYR A 17 5.54 4.24 0.88
CA TYR A 17 6.51 4.52 1.94
C TYR A 17 7.25 3.26 2.40
N ILE A 18 6.51 2.20 2.74
CA ILE A 18 7.08 0.94 3.23
C ILE A 18 7.99 0.29 2.15
N ILE A 19 7.61 0.39 0.88
CA ILE A 19 8.39 -0.15 -0.24
C ILE A 19 9.65 0.66 -0.49
N GLN A 20 9.57 1.99 -0.46
CA GLN A 20 10.76 2.84 -0.55
C GLN A 20 11.74 2.57 0.59
N GLN A 21 11.24 2.32 1.81
CA GLN A 21 12.08 1.96 2.94
C GLN A 21 12.76 0.59 2.76
N GLN A 22 12.03 -0.41 2.28
CA GLN A 22 12.54 -1.77 2.14
C GLN A 22 13.50 -1.94 0.95
N PHE A 23 13.17 -1.33 -0.19
CA PHE A 23 13.90 -1.53 -1.45
C PHE A 23 14.84 -0.36 -1.79
N SER A 24 14.85 0.71 -0.99
CA SER A 24 15.62 1.95 -1.26
C SER A 24 15.41 2.52 -2.67
N ALA A 25 14.29 2.18 -3.31
CA ALA A 25 13.98 2.53 -4.68
C ALA A 25 12.52 2.97 -4.81
N PRO A 26 12.23 4.05 -5.57
CA PRO A 26 10.87 4.38 -5.93
C PRO A 26 10.35 3.32 -6.89
N VAL A 27 9.42 2.48 -6.42
CA VAL A 27 8.75 1.51 -7.28
C VAL A 27 7.42 2.09 -7.73
N ASP A 28 7.19 2.05 -9.04
CA ASP A 28 5.89 2.40 -9.59
C ASP A 28 4.91 1.28 -9.26
N LEU A 29 3.98 1.59 -8.35
CA LEU A 29 2.93 0.69 -7.89
C LEU A 29 1.62 0.88 -8.66
N THR A 30 1.67 1.71 -9.70
CA THR A 30 0.52 2.08 -10.51
C THR A 30 -0.02 0.84 -11.23
N GLY A 31 -1.18 0.35 -10.80
CA GLY A 31 -1.80 -0.85 -11.37
C GLY A 31 -1.25 -2.18 -10.83
N GLU A 32 -0.30 -2.15 -9.88
CA GLU A 32 0.23 -3.37 -9.24
C GLU A 32 -0.72 -3.96 -8.20
N TYR A 33 -1.68 -3.16 -7.74
CA TYR A 33 -2.79 -3.59 -6.90
C TYR A 33 -4.02 -2.73 -7.15
N THR A 34 -5.19 -3.27 -6.81
CA THR A 34 -6.47 -2.59 -6.96
C THR A 34 -7.30 -2.70 -5.68
N PHE A 35 -8.04 -1.64 -5.37
CA PHE A 35 -9.02 -1.67 -4.30
C PHE A 35 -10.33 -2.21 -4.85
N THR A 36 -10.69 -3.40 -4.42
CA THR A 36 -11.91 -4.10 -4.82
C THR A 36 -12.72 -4.50 -3.60
N GLU A 37 -13.87 -5.12 -3.79
CA GLU A 37 -14.66 -5.70 -2.72
C GLU A 37 -14.55 -7.22 -2.76
N ASN A 38 -14.40 -7.84 -1.60
CA ASN A 38 -14.48 -9.28 -1.48
C ASN A 38 -15.91 -9.72 -1.84
N LEU A 39 -16.07 -10.50 -2.90
CA LEU A 39 -17.37 -10.94 -3.39
C LEU A 39 -18.21 -11.69 -2.33
N VAL A 40 -17.54 -12.42 -1.43
CA VAL A 40 -18.20 -13.23 -0.40
C VAL A 40 -18.57 -12.39 0.81
N SER A 41 -17.63 -11.60 1.33
CA SER A 41 -17.82 -10.84 2.57
C SER A 41 -18.36 -9.42 2.36
N ARG A 42 -18.42 -8.93 1.11
CA ARG A 42 -18.71 -7.52 0.74
C ARG A 42 -17.87 -6.50 1.52
N LYS A 43 -16.66 -6.91 1.88
CA LYS A 43 -15.69 -6.05 2.57
C LYS A 43 -14.71 -5.48 1.55
N PRO A 44 -14.37 -4.19 1.62
CA PRO A 44 -13.32 -3.65 0.77
C PRO A 44 -11.99 -4.35 1.08
N ILE A 45 -11.29 -4.80 0.04
CA ILE A 45 -9.99 -5.46 0.08
C ILE A 45 -9.07 -4.87 -0.99
N ILE A 46 -7.79 -5.08 -0.81
CA ILE A 46 -6.77 -4.80 -1.82
C ILE A 46 -6.45 -6.12 -2.52
N ALA A 47 -6.68 -6.18 -3.82
CA ALA A 47 -6.30 -7.31 -4.66
C ALA A 47 -4.99 -7.00 -5.37
N THR A 48 -4.08 -7.97 -5.39
CA THR A 48 -2.81 -7.86 -6.11
C THR A 48 -3.05 -8.07 -7.61
N THR A 49 -2.56 -7.14 -8.43
CA THR A 49 -2.62 -7.20 -9.89
C THR A 49 -1.20 -7.07 -10.45
N PHE A 50 -0.27 -7.77 -9.81
CA PHE A 50 1.16 -7.65 -10.09
C PHE A 50 1.47 -7.86 -11.56
N SER A 51 2.17 -6.89 -12.15
CA SER A 51 2.70 -7.01 -13.50
C SER A 51 3.91 -7.93 -13.54
N ASP A 52 4.34 -8.31 -14.74
CA ASP A 52 5.57 -9.09 -14.95
C ASP A 52 6.80 -8.48 -14.27
N LYS A 53 6.84 -7.15 -14.06
CA LYS A 53 7.94 -6.49 -13.34
C LYS A 53 8.01 -6.94 -11.88
N ILE A 54 6.88 -6.91 -11.16
CA ILE A 54 6.82 -7.35 -9.77
C ILE A 54 6.88 -8.88 -9.69
N LEU A 55 6.31 -9.60 -10.67
CA LEU A 55 6.40 -11.06 -10.71
C LEU A 55 7.83 -11.56 -10.98
N SER A 56 8.63 -10.79 -11.72
CA SER A 56 10.04 -11.07 -11.98
C SER A 56 10.93 -10.85 -10.74
N ASP A 57 10.47 -10.09 -9.74
CA ASP A 57 11.17 -9.89 -8.48
C ASP A 57 10.48 -10.67 -7.35
N PRO A 58 10.97 -11.87 -7.00
CA PRO A 58 10.29 -12.74 -6.03
C PRO A 58 10.28 -12.17 -4.61
N GLU A 59 11.24 -11.30 -4.27
CA GLU A 59 11.30 -10.64 -2.96
C GLU A 59 10.21 -9.59 -2.85
N MET A 60 10.11 -8.73 -3.86
CA MET A 60 9.12 -7.68 -3.95
C MET A 60 7.70 -8.23 -4.01
N LYS A 61 7.47 -9.28 -4.81
CA LYS A 61 6.19 -10.00 -4.83
C LYS A 61 5.78 -10.49 -3.45
N ARG A 62 6.69 -11.17 -2.73
CA ARG A 62 6.39 -11.70 -1.39
C ARG A 62 6.07 -10.57 -0.41
N PHE A 63 6.88 -9.52 -0.44
CA PHE A 63 6.70 -8.36 0.44
C PHE A 63 5.36 -7.67 0.21
N LEU A 64 5.03 -7.33 -1.03
CA LEU A 64 3.76 -6.73 -1.41
C LEU A 64 2.57 -7.63 -1.04
N THR A 65 2.67 -8.94 -1.30
CA THR A 65 1.62 -9.90 -0.95
C THR A 65 1.38 -9.93 0.56
N SER A 66 2.45 -9.97 1.36
CA SER A 66 2.35 -9.96 2.82
C SER A 66 1.71 -8.67 3.31
N LEU A 67 2.20 -7.53 2.84
CA LEU A 67 1.70 -6.22 3.21
C LEU A 67 0.20 -6.07 2.89
N ILE A 68 -0.21 -6.46 1.69
CA ILE A 68 -1.62 -6.44 1.27
C ILE A 68 -2.46 -7.40 2.11
N THR A 69 -1.92 -8.58 2.43
CA THR A 69 -2.61 -9.56 3.29
C THR A 69 -2.80 -9.03 4.71
N GLU A 70 -1.79 -8.37 5.29
CA GLU A 70 -1.88 -7.74 6.62
C GLU A 70 -2.92 -6.61 6.66
N ILE A 71 -3.03 -5.84 5.57
CA ILE A 71 -4.07 -4.81 5.43
C ILE A 71 -5.46 -5.46 5.31
N ASN A 72 -5.60 -6.48 4.46
CA ASN A 72 -6.86 -7.18 4.23
C ASN A 72 -7.35 -7.96 5.45
N THR A 73 -6.45 -8.50 6.26
CA THR A 73 -6.77 -9.23 7.50
C THR A 73 -7.11 -8.30 8.66
N GLY A 74 -6.88 -6.99 8.52
CA GLY A 74 -7.14 -6.01 9.58
C GLY A 74 -6.03 -5.92 10.64
N ASN A 75 -4.93 -6.66 10.47
CA ASN A 75 -3.74 -6.54 11.33
C ASN A 75 -3.06 -5.16 11.17
N CYS A 76 -3.20 -4.53 9.99
CA CYS A 76 -2.73 -3.18 9.75
C CYS A 76 -3.91 -2.19 9.79
N SER A 77 -4.12 -1.54 10.94
CA SER A 77 -5.14 -0.51 11.09
C SER A 77 -4.69 0.83 10.49
N ILE A 78 -5.63 1.63 9.99
CA ILE A 78 -5.36 2.99 9.46
C ILE A 78 -4.63 3.85 10.51
N GLN A 79 -4.95 3.67 11.79
CA GLN A 79 -4.28 4.35 12.89
C GLN A 79 -2.79 3.97 13.01
N SER A 80 -2.44 2.70 12.79
CA SER A 80 -1.05 2.22 12.75
C SER A 80 -0.30 2.74 11.53
N MET A 81 -0.97 2.83 10.37
CA MET A 81 -0.42 3.46 9.17
C MET A 81 -0.14 4.95 9.41
N LYS A 82 -1.12 5.68 9.96
CA LYS A 82 -0.99 7.10 10.35
C LYS A 82 0.13 7.31 11.34
N MET A 83 0.24 6.46 12.35
CA MET A 83 1.31 6.54 13.36
C MET A 83 2.69 6.33 12.72
N LYS A 84 2.84 5.34 11.82
CA LYS A 84 4.09 5.14 11.07
C LYS A 84 4.41 6.32 10.15
N LEU A 85 3.40 6.94 9.53
CA LEU A 85 3.56 8.13 8.68
C LEU A 85 3.88 9.40 9.50
N THR A 86 3.36 9.53 10.74
CA THR A 86 3.48 10.74 11.58
C THR A 86 4.73 10.72 12.46
N ASN A 87 5.20 9.55 12.89
CA ASN A 87 6.44 9.40 13.66
C ASN A 87 7.71 9.56 12.80
N PHE A 88 7.61 10.06 11.57
CA PHE A 88 8.75 10.31 10.70
C PHE A 88 9.11 11.81 10.67
N PRO A 89 10.09 12.26 11.47
CA PRO A 89 10.62 13.62 11.39
C PRO A 89 11.60 13.72 10.22
N GLY A 90 11.10 14.05 9.04
CA GLY A 90 11.96 14.56 7.96
C GLY A 90 11.71 13.93 6.59
N GLU A 91 10.75 14.44 5.85
CA GLU A 91 11.02 15.06 4.54
C GLU A 91 9.72 15.62 3.97
N ASN A 92 9.87 16.68 3.19
CA ASN A 92 8.83 17.56 2.71
C ASN A 92 7.84 16.80 1.80
N TRP A 93 6.69 16.40 2.37
CA TRP A 93 5.57 15.72 1.71
C TRP A 93 4.95 16.47 0.52
N SER A 94 5.41 17.69 0.23
CA SER A 94 5.03 18.48 -0.93
C SER A 94 5.54 17.90 -2.26
N SER A 95 6.56 17.04 -2.23
CA SER A 95 7.22 16.53 -3.44
C SER A 95 6.50 15.33 -4.10
N LEU A 96 5.58 14.66 -3.39
CA LEU A 96 4.85 13.49 -3.91
C LEU A 96 3.55 13.85 -4.67
N ARG A 97 3.20 15.14 -4.78
CA ARG A 97 2.03 15.62 -5.56
C ARG A 97 2.33 15.88 -7.05
N ARG A 98 3.23 15.12 -7.67
CA ARG A 98 3.48 15.27 -9.11
C ARG A 98 3.65 13.92 -9.79
N ILE A 99 2.53 13.26 -10.03
CA ILE A 99 2.36 12.43 -11.22
C ILE A 99 1.00 12.86 -11.79
N VAL A 100 1.07 13.48 -12.97
CA VAL A 100 -0.04 14.03 -13.77
C VAL A 100 -0.68 12.90 -14.56
#